data_AF-A0A537ZL50-F1
#
_entry.id   AF-A0A537ZL50-F1
#
_cell.length_a   1.000
_cell.length_b   1.000
_cell.length_c   1.000
_cell.angle_alpha   90.00
_cell.angle_beta   90.00
_cell.angle_gamma   90.00
#
_symmetry.space_group_name_H-M   'P 1'
#
loop_
_entity.id
_entity.type
_entity.pdbx_description
1 polymer ?
#
loop_
_entity_poly.entity_id
_entity_poly.type
_entity_poly.pdbx_seq_one_letter_code
_entity_poly.pdbx_strand_id
1 'polypeptide(L)'
;MGREVLILREADVRASLDMPSLIDAVERAFVASSTGRAEVPGVIHLDLPESGGEVHVKAGTSTASRSTRSRCRRASPRTTARSWPTAW
;
A
#
# COMPACT_ATOMS: atom_id res chain seq x y z
N MET A 1 -1.55 -14.26 -24.41
CA MET A 1 -2.64 -13.46 -23.81
C MET A 1 -2.00 -12.25 -23.14
N GLY A 2 -2.26 -11.04 -23.63
CA GLY A 2 -1.71 -9.81 -23.06
C GLY A 2 -2.36 -9.52 -21.70
N ARG A 3 -1.55 -9.10 -20.71
CA ARG A 3 -2.08 -8.63 -19.42
C ARG A 3 -2.61 -7.22 -19.61
N GLU A 4 -3.88 -7.00 -19.28
CA GLU A 4 -4.46 -5.67 -19.19
C GLU A 4 -3.98 -4.98 -17.90
N VAL A 5 -3.59 -3.70 -17.99
CA VAL A 5 -3.09 -2.92 -16.87
C VAL A 5 -4.01 -1.73 -16.65
N LEU A 6 -4.68 -1.69 -15.49
CA LEU A 6 -5.46 -0.53 -15.04
C LEU A 6 -4.55 0.45 -14.29
N ILE A 7 -4.52 1.71 -14.73
CA ILE A 7 -3.78 2.79 -14.07
C ILE A 7 -4.79 3.75 -13.44
N LEU A 8 -4.75 3.89 -12.11
CA LEU A 8 -5.58 4.83 -11.35
C LEU A 8 -4.72 5.99 -10.83
N ARG A 9 -5.23 7.21 -10.95
CA ARG A 9 -4.65 8.41 -10.32
C ARG A 9 -5.17 8.58 -8.90
N GLU A 10 -4.57 9.50 -8.16
CA GLU A 10 -5.01 9.80 -6.78
C GLU A 10 -6.50 10.16 -6.71
N ALA A 11 -6.98 11.02 -7.63
CA ALA A 11 -8.37 11.45 -7.67
C ALA A 11 -9.33 10.26 -7.89
N ASP A 12 -8.97 9.32 -8.77
CA ASP A 12 -9.76 8.11 -9.03
C ASP A 12 -9.86 7.23 -7.77
N VAL A 13 -8.73 7.06 -7.06
CA VAL A 13 -8.68 6.30 -5.81
C VAL A 13 -9.53 6.97 -4.73
N ARG A 14 -9.42 8.30 -4.57
CA ARG A 14 -10.18 9.05 -3.57
C ARG A 14 -11.69 9.01 -3.84
N ALA A 15 -12.10 9.09 -5.09
CA ALA A 15 -13.50 9.01 -5.48
C ALA A 15 -14.10 7.60 -5.32
N SER A 16 -13.26 6.56 -5.27
CA SER A 16 -13.69 5.16 -5.25
C SER A 16 -13.75 4.53 -3.86
N LEU A 17 -13.34 5.25 -2.80
CA LEU A 17 -13.18 4.69 -1.45
C LEU A 17 -13.96 5.52 -0.43
N ASP A 18 -14.91 4.90 0.26
CA ASP A 18 -15.55 5.47 1.44
C ASP A 18 -14.95 4.91 2.75
N MET A 19 -15.00 5.71 3.81
CA MET A 19 -14.39 5.36 5.10
C MET A 19 -14.98 4.09 5.74
N PRO A 20 -16.31 3.89 5.80
CA PRO A 20 -16.89 2.64 6.30
C PRO A 20 -16.37 1.40 5.56
N SER A 21 -16.42 1.38 4.22
CA SER A 21 -15.92 0.25 3.43
C SER A 21 -14.43 -0.02 3.63
N LEU A 22 -13.64 1.03 3.86
CA LEU A 22 -12.22 0.90 4.17
C LEU A 22 -11.98 0.23 5.51
N ILE A 23 -12.73 0.59 6.56
CA ILE A 23 -12.63 -0.04 7.88
C ILE A 23 -12.92 -1.54 7.76
N ASP A 24 -14.03 -1.91 7.11
CA ASP A 24 -14.42 -3.31 6.91
C ASP A 24 -13.39 -4.10 6.08
N ALA A 25 -12.79 -3.45 5.09
CA ALA A 25 -11.72 -4.07 4.28
C ALA A 25 -10.46 -4.34 5.11
N VAL A 26 -10.07 -3.38 5.96
CA VAL A 26 -8.89 -3.49 6.83
C VAL A 26 -9.12 -4.56 7.90
N GLU A 27 -10.28 -4.59 8.56
CA GLU A 27 -10.61 -5.61 9.55
C GLU A 27 -10.52 -7.03 8.96
N ARG A 28 -11.15 -7.24 7.79
CA ARG A 28 -11.07 -8.53 7.09
C ARG A 28 -9.64 -8.91 6.72
N ALA A 29 -8.80 -7.94 6.35
CA ALA A 29 -7.39 -8.20 6.05
C ALA A 29 -6.61 -8.63 7.31
N PHE A 30 -6.86 -8.00 8.45
CA PHE A 30 -6.26 -8.41 9.73
C PHE A 30 -6.72 -9.81 10.15
N VAL A 31 -8.01 -10.11 10.05
CA VAL A 31 -8.54 -11.46 10.32
C VAL A 31 -7.93 -12.49 9.37
N ALA A 32 -7.80 -12.17 8.08
CA ALA A 32 -7.15 -13.06 7.12
C ALA A 32 -5.67 -13.30 7.49
N SER A 33 -4.95 -12.26 7.89
CA SER A 33 -3.55 -12.37 8.31
C SER A 33 -3.39 -13.23 9.57
N SER A 34 -4.21 -13.00 10.61
CA SER A 34 -4.12 -13.76 11.86
C SER A 34 -4.54 -15.22 11.72
N THR A 35 -5.36 -15.54 10.71
CA THR A 35 -5.82 -16.90 10.41
C THR A 35 -5.01 -17.60 9.31
N GLY A 36 -3.87 -17.04 8.90
CA GLY A 36 -2.99 -17.64 7.87
C GLY A 36 -3.56 -17.61 6.44
N ARG A 37 -4.64 -16.84 6.20
CA ARG A 37 -5.27 -16.63 4.88
C ARG A 37 -4.73 -15.39 4.15
N ALA A 38 -3.79 -14.68 4.76
CA ALA A 38 -2.96 -13.67 4.13
C ALA A 38 -1.53 -13.77 4.66
N GLU A 39 -0.56 -13.61 3.78
CA GLU A 39 0.86 -13.62 4.09
C GLU A 39 1.47 -12.27 3.74
N VAL A 40 2.21 -11.69 4.68
CA VAL A 40 2.96 -10.46 4.50
C VAL A 40 4.44 -10.80 4.67
N PRO A 41 5.20 -10.95 3.57
CA PRO A 41 6.64 -11.18 3.66
C PRO A 41 7.35 -9.96 4.29
N GLY A 42 8.59 -10.18 4.72
CA GLY A 42 9.44 -9.12 5.26
C GLY A 42 9.52 -7.91 4.31
N VAL A 43 9.63 -6.72 4.91
CA VAL A 43 9.76 -5.47 4.15
C VAL A 43 11.17 -5.37 3.58
N ILE A 44 11.28 -5.05 2.28
CA ILE A 44 12.57 -4.72 1.69
C ILE A 44 12.83 -3.23 1.95
N HIS A 45 13.89 -2.96 2.70
CA HIS A 45 14.36 -1.61 3.01
C HIS A 45 15.56 -1.25 2.14
N LEU A 46 15.48 -0.12 1.45
CA LEU A 46 16.55 0.40 0.61
C LEU A 46 16.87 1.83 1.04
N ASP A 47 18.04 2.03 1.63
CA ASP A 47 18.55 3.37 1.93
C ASP A 47 19.10 4.02 0.65
N LEU A 48 18.78 5.30 0.45
CA LEU A 48 19.21 6.11 -0.68
C LEU A 48 20.07 7.28 -0.15
N PRO A 49 21.34 7.01 0.25
CA PRO A 49 22.18 7.97 0.96
C PRO A 49 22.40 9.26 0.18
N GLU A 50 22.58 9.19 -1.13
CA GLU A 50 22.77 10.35 -2.02
C GLU A 50 21.59 11.33 -1.99
N SER A 51 20.38 10.83 -1.71
CA SER A 51 19.16 11.63 -1.65
C SER A 51 18.67 11.90 -0.23
N GLY A 52 19.35 11.35 0.79
CA GLY A 52 18.89 11.32 2.17
C GLY A 52 17.48 10.74 2.29
N GLY A 53 17.19 9.66 1.56
CA GLY A 53 15.86 9.06 1.50
C GLY A 53 15.90 7.56 1.69
N GLU A 54 14.73 6.95 1.73
CA GLU A 54 14.54 5.51 1.85
C GLU A 54 13.41 5.06 0.91
N VAL A 55 13.49 3.82 0.43
CA VAL A 55 12.43 3.14 -0.31
C VAL A 55 12.06 1.88 0.43
N HIS A 56 10.76 1.70 0.68
CA HIS A 56 10.22 0.49 1.27
C HIS A 56 9.34 -0.23 0.25
N VAL A 57 9.61 -1.52 0.06
CA VAL A 57 8.72 -2.41 -0.71
C VAL A 57 8.01 -3.33 0.27
N LYS A 58 6.68 -3.24 0.28
CA LYS A 58 5.79 -4.07 1.09
C LYS A 58 4.94 -4.92 0.15
N ALA A 59 5.13 -6.23 0.18
CA ALA A 59 4.29 -7.15 -0.58
C ALA A 59 3.28 -7.84 0.35
N GLY A 60 2.25 -8.43 -0.22
CA GLY A 60 1.30 -9.27 0.49
C GLY A 60 0.51 -10.12 -0.47
N THR A 61 0.19 -11.35 -0.05
CA THR A 61 -0.71 -12.24 -0.77
C THR A 61 -1.89 -12.58 0.13
N SER A 62 -3.07 -12.76 -0.45
CA SER A 62 -4.26 -13.18 0.30
C SER A 62 -5.04 -14.18 -0.52
N THR A 63 -5.21 -15.37 0.06
CA THR A 63 -6.06 -16.43 -0.51
C THR A 63 -7.53 -16.11 -0.32
N ALA A 64 -7.87 -15.35 0.74
CA ALA A 64 -9.24 -14.90 1.01
C ALA A 64 -9.82 -13.96 -0.06
N SER A 65 -8.97 -13.15 -0.70
CA SER A 65 -9.37 -12.21 -1.77
C SER A 65 -8.82 -12.57 -3.15
N ARG A 66 -8.08 -13.69 -3.27
CA ARG A 66 -7.29 -14.07 -4.45
C ARG A 66 -6.50 -12.90 -5.04
N SER A 67 -5.82 -12.15 -4.17
CA SER A 67 -5.05 -10.97 -4.59
C SER A 67 -3.60 -11.04 -4.12
N THR A 68 -2.69 -10.59 -5.00
CA THR A 68 -1.30 -10.25 -4.64
C THR A 68 -1.15 -8.76 -4.80
N ARG A 69 -0.59 -8.10 -3.79
CA ARG A 69 -0.41 -6.65 -3.75
C ARG A 69 1.02 -6.32 -3.39
N SER A 70 1.56 -5.28 -4.01
CA SER A 70 2.84 -4.67 -3.65
C SER A 70 2.68 -3.16 -3.56
N ARG A 71 3.23 -2.57 -2.50
CA ARG A 71 3.31 -1.12 -2.32
C ARG A 71 4.78 -0.73 -2.21
N CYS A 72 5.23 0.10 -3.15
CA CYS A 72 6.50 0.78 -3.05
C CYS A 72 6.25 2.21 -2.56
N ARG A 73 6.93 2.61 -1.49
CA ARG A 73 6.86 3.98 -0.98
C ARG A 73 8.27 4.53 -0.83
N ARG A 74 8.50 5.73 -1.36
CA ARG A 74 9.66 6.55 -1.01
C ARG A 74 9.30 7.40 0.21
N ALA A 75 10.17 7.43 1.20
CA ALA A 75 10.15 8.42 2.25
C ALA A 75 11.46 9.23 2.22
N SER A 76 11.37 10.51 2.53
CA SER A 76 12.54 11.36 2.71
C SER A 76 12.17 12.45 3.71
N PRO A 77 13.04 12.78 4.68
CA PRO A 77 12.84 13.88 5.61
C PRO A 77 12.51 15.20 4.90
N ARG A 78 13.06 15.41 3.70
CA ARG A 78 12.81 16.57 2.84
C ARG A 78 11.40 16.61 2.23
N THR A 79 10.79 15.45 1.99
CA THR A 79 9.42 15.34 1.47
C THR A 79 8.40 15.45 2.60
N THR A 80 8.67 14.90 3.79
CA THR A 80 7.81 15.08 4.97
C THR A 80 7.71 16.53 5.46
N ALA A 81 8.67 17.38 5.12
CA ALA A 81 8.65 18.82 5.40
C ALA A 81 7.82 19.65 4.39
N ARG A 82 7.51 19.10 3.20
CA ARG A 82 6.60 19.72 2.22
C ARG A 82 5.24 19.07 2.34
N SER A 83 4.36 19.72 3.12
CA SER A 83 2.91 19.53 3.18
C SER A 83 2.42 18.08 3.09
N TRP A 84 2.15 17.47 4.24
CA TRP A 84 1.11 16.45 4.27
C TRP A 84 -0.19 17.07 3.75
N PRO A 85 -0.91 16.47 2.78
CA PRO A 85 -2.27 16.88 2.51
C PRO A 85 -3.10 16.57 3.76
N THR A 86 -3.54 17.62 4.45
CA THR A 86 -4.35 17.59 5.68
C THR A 86 -5.83 17.20 5.43
N ALA A 87 -6.15 16.64 4.27
CA ALA A 87 -7.52 16.27 3.91
C ALA A 87 -7.72 14.76 4.05
N TRP A 88 -8.28 14.38 5.20
CA TRP A 88 -9.04 13.14 5.36
C TRP A 88 -10.43 13.34 4.76
#